data_AF-A0A2D7VP57-F1
#
_entry.id   AF-A0A2D7VP57-F1
#
_cell.length_a   1.000
_cell.length_b   1.000
_cell.length_c   1.000
_cell.angle_alpha   90.00
_cell.angle_beta   90.00
_cell.angle_gamma   90.00
#
_symmetry.space_group_name_H-M   'P 1'
#
loop_
_entity.id
_entity.type
_entity.pdbx_description
1 polymer ?
#
loop_
_entity_poly.entity_id
_entity_poly.type
_entity_poly.pdbx_seq_one_letter_code
_entity_poly.pdbx_strand_id
1 'polypeptide(L)' 'MSDEMEAVLERLSALSESGDQMSIPDIVEAVVGGDSDEELVELARAAFQNIGRPLKLLEMAEGILALRDWRVDQA' A
#
# COMPACT_ATOMS: atom_id res chain seq x y z
N MET A 1 14.02 8.39 6.75
CA MET A 1 13.17 7.97 5.62
C MET A 1 14.12 7.51 4.52
N SER A 2 13.93 6.31 3.97
CA SER A 2 14.74 5.85 2.83
C SER A 2 14.24 6.52 1.54
N ASP A 3 15.12 6.66 0.55
CA ASP A 3 14.77 7.18 -0.78
C ASP A 3 13.60 6.40 -1.43
N GLU A 4 13.51 5.09 -1.14
CA GLU A 4 12.43 4.23 -1.59
C GLU A 4 11.07 4.60 -0.97
N MET A 5 11.04 4.87 0.34
CA MET A 5 9.82 5.28 1.03
C MET A 5 9.34 6.65 0.55
N GLU A 6 10.26 7.57 0.27
CA GLU A 6 9.93 8.88 -0.30
C GLU A 6 9.27 8.73 -1.69
N ALA A 7 9.85 7.90 -2.56
CA ALA A 7 9.27 7.62 -3.88
C ALA A 7 7.88 6.97 -3.80
N VAL A 8 7.65 6.07 -2.84
CA VAL A 8 6.33 5.45 -2.59
C VAL A 8 5.31 6.51 -2.16
N LEU A 9 5.69 7.40 -1.24
CA LEU A 9 4.82 8.47 -0.76
C LEU A 9 4.48 9.46 -1.88
N GLU A 10 5.42 9.80 -2.75
CA GLU A 10 5.15 10.65 -3.91
C GLU A 10 4.12 10.00 -4.86
N ARG A 11 4.25 8.71 -5.15
CA ARG A 11 3.29 7.98 -5.99
C ARG A 11 1.90 7.95 -5.35
N LEU A 12 1.83 7.68 -4.04
CA LEU A 12 0.57 7.70 -3.30
C LEU A 12 -0.04 9.10 -3.24
N SER A 13 0.78 10.15 -3.11
CA SER A 13 0.31 11.54 -3.15
C SER A 13 -0.30 11.86 -4.52
N ALA A 14 0.41 11.56 -5.60
CA ALA A 14 -0.08 11.75 -6.96
C ALA A 14 -1.37 10.95 -7.24
N LEU A 15 -1.45 9.71 -6.75
CA LEU A 15 -2.65 8.89 -6.82
C LEU A 15 -3.82 9.56 -6.07
N SER A 16 -3.59 10.10 -4.87
CA SER A 16 -4.62 10.79 -4.09
C SER A 16 -5.12 12.09 -4.74
N GLU A 17 -4.28 12.76 -5.51
CA GLU A 17 -4.60 14.01 -6.21
C GLU A 17 -5.36 13.80 -7.52
N SER A 18 -5.31 12.58 -8.08
CA SER A 18 -5.97 12.24 -9.35
C SER A 18 -7.51 12.26 -9.30
N GLY A 19 -8.09 12.43 -8.10
CA GLY A 19 -9.52 12.70 -7.91
C GLY A 19 -10.42 11.47 -7.84
N ASP A 20 -9.89 10.29 -8.16
CA ASP A 20 -10.58 9.02 -7.95
C ASP A 20 -10.36 8.52 -6.51
N GLN A 21 -11.37 7.88 -5.91
CA GLN A 21 -11.20 7.15 -4.66
C GLN A 21 -10.10 6.10 -4.87
N MET A 22 -8.95 6.27 -4.22
CA MET A 22 -7.84 5.32 -4.34
C MET A 22 -8.34 3.91 -4.01
N SER A 23 -8.39 3.04 -5.01
CA SER A 23 -8.79 1.66 -4.77
C SER A 23 -7.62 0.93 -4.11
N ILE A 24 -7.90 -0.06 -3.25
CA ILE A 24 -6.83 -0.83 -2.60
C ILE A 24 -5.84 -1.45 -3.62
N PRO A 25 -6.28 -1.98 -4.77
CA PRO A 25 -5.37 -2.40 -5.84
C PRO A 25 -4.38 -1.31 -6.27
N ASP A 26 -4.87 -0.08 -6.53
CA ASP A 26 -4.02 1.03 -6.98
C ASP A 26 -3.00 1.44 -5.90
N ILE A 27 -3.42 1.41 -4.62
CA ILE A 27 -2.54 1.70 -3.49
C ILE A 27 -1.44 0.64 -3.40
N VAL A 28 -1.78 -0.64 -3.54
CA VAL A 28 -0.80 -1.74 -3.50
C VAL A 28 0.18 -1.61 -4.67
N GLU A 29 -0.31 -1.38 -5.88
CA GLU A 29 0.54 -1.16 -7.05
C GLU A 29 1.46 0.06 -6.89
N ALA A 30 0.97 1.17 -6.32
CA ALA A 30 1.79 2.36 -6.07
C ALA A 30 2.93 2.08 -5.07
N VAL A 31 2.72 1.18 -4.10
CA VAL A 31 3.69 0.84 -3.06
C VAL A 31 4.70 -0.20 -3.55
N VAL A 32 4.26 -1.32 -4.14
CA VAL A 32 5.14 -2.46 -4.47
C VAL A 32 5.41 -2.62 -5.98
N GLY A 33 4.74 -1.85 -6.84
CA GLY A 33 4.94 -1.88 -8.27
C GLY A 33 4.70 -3.27 -8.87
N GLY A 34 5.73 -3.82 -9.53
CA GLY A 34 5.67 -5.12 -10.22
C GLY A 34 5.50 -6.34 -9.31
N ASP A 35 5.70 -6.18 -8.00
CA ASP A 35 5.45 -7.23 -6.99
C ASP A 35 3.99 -7.24 -6.51
N SER A 36 3.12 -6.42 -7.12
CA SER A 36 1.69 -6.42 -6.84
C SER A 36 1.05 -7.70 -7.37
N ASP A 37 0.36 -8.43 -6.50
CA ASP A 37 -0.44 -9.60 -6.85
C ASP A 37 -1.78 -9.63 -6.09
N GLU A 38 -2.69 -10.51 -6.52
CA GLU A 38 -4.04 -10.63 -5.95
C GLU A 38 -4.01 -11.00 -4.45
N GLU A 39 -3.04 -11.82 -4.02
CA GLU A 39 -2.91 -12.22 -2.62
C GLU A 39 -2.54 -11.02 -1.73
N LEU A 40 -1.59 -10.19 -2.17
CA LEU A 40 -1.21 -8.97 -1.44
C LEU A 40 -2.37 -7.98 -1.38
N VAL A 41 -3.12 -7.84 -2.47
CA VAL A 41 -4.30 -6.98 -2.52
C VAL A 41 -5.34 -7.44 -1.52
N GLU A 42 -5.66 -8.73 -1.45
CA GLU A 42 -6.65 -9.24 -0.50
C GLU A 42 -6.20 -9.12 0.95
N LEU A 43 -4.91 -9.32 1.24
CA LEU A 43 -4.35 -9.05 2.57
C LEU A 43 -4.45 -7.57 2.95
N ALA A 44 -4.12 -6.67 2.03
CA ALA A 44 -4.25 -5.23 2.23
C ALA A 44 -5.71 -4.83 2.44
N ARG A 45 -6.66 -5.42 1.69
CA ARG A 45 -8.10 -5.22 1.90
C ARG A 45 -8.53 -5.62 3.31
N ALA A 46 -8.17 -6.82 3.74
CA ALA A 46 -8.52 -7.31 5.07
C ALA A 46 -7.93 -6.42 6.17
N ALA A 47 -6.67 -5.99 6.02
CA ALA A 47 -6.00 -5.11 6.96
C ALA A 47 -6.69 -3.75 7.04
N PHE A 48 -6.95 -3.10 5.90
CA PHE A 48 -7.50 -1.74 5.86
C PHE A 48 -8.98 -1.68 6.23
N GLN A 49 -9.78 -2.70 5.90
CA GLN A 49 -11.19 -2.74 6.29
C GLN A 49 -11.40 -2.82 7.80
N ASN A 50 -10.46 -3.42 8.53
CA ASN A 50 -10.53 -3.54 9.98
C ASN A 50 -10.15 -2.24 10.71
N ILE A 51 -9.59 -1.27 9.98
CA ILE A 51 -9.14 0.00 10.55
C ILE A 51 -10.32 0.96 10.51
N GLY A 52 -11.03 1.09 11.63
CA GLY A 52 -12.20 1.95 11.81
C GLY A 52 -11.91 3.47 11.74
N ARG A 53 -10.84 3.88 11.06
CA ARG A 53 -10.44 5.27 10.85
C ARG A 53 -9.78 5.45 9.48
N PRO A 54 -9.76 6.69 8.95
CA PRO A 54 -8.93 7.00 7.79
C PRO A 54 -7.44 6.73 8.07
N LEU A 55 -6.77 6.15 7.08
CA LEU A 55 -5.33 5.93 7.09
C LEU A 55 -4.61 7.10 6.43
N LYS A 56 -3.44 7.46 6.95
CA LYS A 56 -2.51 8.36 6.27
C LYS A 56 -1.74 7.59 5.20
N LEU A 57 -1.25 8.28 4.16
CA LEU A 57 -0.46 7.67 3.08
C LEU A 57 0.75 6.89 3.60
N LEU A 58 1.46 7.43 4.59
CA LEU A 58 2.58 6.74 5.25
C LEU A 58 2.14 5.44 5.92
N GLU A 59 1.00 5.44 6.62
CA GLU A 59 0.49 4.24 7.29
C GLU A 59 0.06 3.18 6.28
N MET A 60 -0.46 3.59 5.12
CA MET A 60 -0.78 2.68 4.01
C MET A 60 0.49 2.06 3.43
N ALA A 61 1.51 2.86 3.15
CA ALA A 61 2.79 2.41 2.61
C ALA A 61 3.49 1.43 3.55
N GLU A 62 3.63 1.80 4.83
CA GLU A 62 4.24 0.96 5.86
C GLU A 62 3.48 -0.36 6.04
N GLY A 63 2.15 -0.30 6.07
CA GLY A 63 1.31 -1.49 6.20
C GLY A 63 1.46 -2.46 5.03
N ILE A 64 1.47 -1.97 3.80
CA ILE A 64 1.62 -2.82 2.61
C ILE A 64 3.02 -3.43 2.51
N LEU A 65 4.08 -2.66 2.80
CA LEU A 65 5.44 -3.17 2.83
C LEU A 65 5.61 -4.24 3.91
N ALA A 66 5.03 -4.04 5.10
CA ALA A 66 5.06 -5.03 6.16
C ALA A 66 4.32 -6.34 5.76
N LEU A 67 3.20 -6.25 5.02
CA LEU A 67 2.51 -7.43 4.50
C LEU A 67 3.33 -8.17 3.44
N ARG A 68 4.00 -7.43 2.54
CA ARG A 68 4.92 -8.00 1.54
C ARG A 68 6.07 -8.74 2.23
N ASP A 69 6.73 -8.10 3.17
CA ASP A 69 7.88 -8.66 3.87
C ASP A 69 7.47 -9.88 4.71
N TRP A 70 6.31 -9.82 5.38
CA TRP A 70 5.75 -10.97 6.09
C TRP A 70 5.50 -12.17 5.17
N ARG A 71 4.99 -11.96 3.94
CA ARG A 71 4.80 -13.05 2.97
C ARG A 71 6.12 -13.69 2.56
N VAL A 72 7.16 -12.88 2.34
CA VAL A 72 8.50 -13.38 2.02
C VAL A 72 9.06 -14.23 3.15
N ASP A 73 8.84 -13.82 4.41
CA ASP A 73 9.29 -14.57 5.59
C ASP A 73 8.50 -15.88 5.84
N GLN A 74 7.31 -16.04 5.25
CA GLN A 74 6.52 -17.29 5.33
C GLN A 74 6.87 -18.31 4.23
N ALA A 75 7.64 -17.91 3.21
CA ALA A 75 8.01 -18.75 2.07
C ALA A 75 9.30 -19.56 2.32
#